data_AF-A0A844IIS7-F1
#
_entry.id   AF-A0A844IIS7-F1
#
_cell.length_a   1.000
_cell.length_b   1.000
_cell.length_c   1.000
_cell.angle_alpha   90.00
_cell.angle_beta   90.00
_cell.angle_gamma   90.00
#
_symmetry.space_group_name_H-M   'P 1'
#
loop_
_entity.id
_entity.type
_entity.pdbx_description
1 polymer ?
#
loop_
_entity_poly.entity_id
_entity_poly.type
_entity_poly.pdbx_seq_one_letter_code
_entity_poly.pdbx_strand_id
1 'polypeptide(L)' 'MSQVFNRLSSIEQQIVLALSKFNQPASREDIKQNLDLSSMQLINGLQSLKQRYLLKTVVQEKVLFNLSAVFKEYLQMR' A
#
# COMPACT_ATOMS: atom_id res chain seq x y z
N MET A 1 0.64 14.75 -10.23
CA MET A 1 0.87 13.66 -9.26
C MET A 1 0.47 14.01 -7.83
N SER A 2 0.60 15.26 -7.34
CA SER A 2 0.16 15.70 -6.00
C SER A 2 -1.29 15.35 -5.62
N GLN A 3 -2.17 15.20 -6.62
CA GLN A 3 -3.58 14.88 -6.40
C GLN A 3 -3.86 13.40 -6.13
N VAL A 4 -2.98 12.46 -6.53
CA VAL A 4 -3.29 11.02 -6.39
C VAL A 4 -3.37 10.62 -4.93
N PHE A 5 -2.38 10.98 -4.12
CA PHE A 5 -2.38 10.71 -2.69
C PHE A 5 -3.50 11.43 -1.96
N ASN A 6 -3.75 12.70 -2.29
CA ASN A 6 -4.81 13.48 -1.62
C ASN A 6 -6.23 12.97 -1.94
N ARG A 7 -6.41 12.17 -3.01
CA ARG A 7 -7.68 11.49 -3.36
C ARG A 7 -7.82 10.10 -2.74
N LEU A 8 -6.79 9.62 -2.04
CA LEU A 8 -6.88 8.39 -1.26
C LEU A 8 -7.63 8.68 0.05
N SER A 9 -8.45 7.73 0.47
CA SER A 9 -9.04 7.74 1.82
C SER A 9 -7.94 7.70 2.89
N SER A 10 -8.27 8.09 4.12
CA SER A 10 -7.32 8.03 5.25
C SER A 10 -6.72 6.64 5.44
N ILE A 11 -7.51 5.57 5.27
CA ILE A 11 -7.04 4.18 5.37
C ILE A 11 -6.03 3.86 4.25
N GLU A 12 -6.35 4.23 3.01
CA GLU A 12 -5.47 4.01 1.87
C GLU A 12 -4.16 4.79 2.02
N GLN A 13 -4.21 6.04 2.51
CA GLN A 13 -3.04 6.86 2.81
C GLN A 13 -2.13 6.18 3.84
N GLN A 14 -2.69 5.67 4.93
CA GLN A 14 -1.94 4.94 5.95
C GLN A 14 -1.24 3.69 5.37
N ILE A 15 -1.95 2.91 4.55
CA ILE A 15 -1.39 1.71 3.91
C ILE A 15 -0.23 2.05 2.99
N VAL A 16 -0.37 3.05 2.12
CA VAL A 16 0.70 3.39 1.15
C VAL A 16 1.92 4.02 1.84
N LEU A 17 1.72 4.77 2.94
CA LEU A 17 2.80 5.29 3.77
C LEU A 17 3.51 4.21 4.59
N ALA A 18 2.78 3.17 5.05
CA ALA A 18 3.42 2.01 5.66
C ALA A 18 4.26 1.27 4.62
N LEU A 19 3.69 0.99 3.44
CA LEU A 19 4.37 0.29 2.35
C LEU A 19 5.58 1.04 1.78
N SER A 20 5.60 2.37 1.80
CA SER A 20 6.74 3.16 1.29
C SER A 20 8.02 2.94 2.08
N LYS A 21 7.92 2.51 3.34
CA LYS A 21 9.05 2.20 4.23
C LYS A 21 9.69 0.85 3.94
N PHE A 22 9.03 -0.04 3.20
CA PHE A 22 9.58 -1.34 2.87
C PHE A 22 10.45 -1.28 1.61
N ASN A 23 11.64 -1.85 1.71
CA ASN A 23 12.54 -2.02 0.56
C ASN A 23 12.20 -3.26 -0.29
N GLN A 24 11.43 -4.19 0.26
CA GLN A 24 10.99 -5.43 -0.37
C GLN A 24 9.45 -5.56 -0.31
N PRO A 25 8.82 -6.37 -1.19
CA PRO A 25 7.39 -6.64 -1.09
C PRO A 25 7.00 -7.18 0.29
N ALA A 26 5.93 -6.64 0.88
CA ALA A 26 5.49 -6.95 2.24
C ALA A 26 4.23 -7.81 2.22
N SER A 27 4.09 -8.74 3.16
CA SER A 27 2.86 -9.51 3.34
C SER A 27 1.79 -8.67 4.05
N ARG A 28 0.55 -9.13 4.03
CA ARG A 28 -0.54 -8.47 4.76
C ARG A 28 -0.23 -8.38 6.25
N GLU A 29 0.37 -9.42 6.81
CA GLU A 29 0.74 -9.52 8.21
C GLU A 29 1.82 -8.48 8.56
N ASP A 30 2.84 -8.33 7.70
CA ASP A 30 3.90 -7.32 7.88
C ASP A 30 3.32 -5.89 7.84
N ILE A 31 2.38 -5.63 6.94
CA ILE A 31 1.71 -4.32 6.83
C ILE A 31 0.85 -4.06 8.08
N LYS A 32 0.10 -5.07 8.54
CA LYS A 32 -0.80 -4.94 9.68
C LYS A 32 -0.06 -4.66 10.99
N GLN A 33 1.13 -5.25 11.18
CA GLN A 33 1.93 -4.98 12.39
C GLN A 33 2.30 -3.51 12.56
N ASN A 34 2.31 -2.73 11.47
CA ASN A 34 2.69 -1.33 11.47
C ASN A 34 1.49 -0.37 11.47
N LEU A 35 0.26 -0.89 11.55
CA LEU A 35 -0.96 -0.11 11.39
C LEU A 35 -2.03 -0.54 12.40
N ASP A 36 -2.65 0.42 13.06
CA ASP A 36 -3.83 0.18 13.91
C ASP A 36 -5.11 0.12 13.06
N LEU A 37 -5.16 -0.87 12.17
CA LEU A 37 -6.31 -1.12 11.29
C LEU A 37 -6.92 -2.49 11.59
N SER A 38 -8.24 -2.56 11.58
CA SER A 38 -8.93 -3.84 11.53
C SER A 38 -8.57 -4.62 10.26
N SER A 39 -8.69 -5.95 10.32
CA SER A 39 -8.43 -6.79 9.14
C SER A 39 -9.30 -6.39 7.94
N MET A 40 -10.55 -6.00 8.17
CA MET A 40 -11.47 -5.59 7.11
C MET A 40 -11.06 -4.25 6.48
N GLN A 41 -10.65 -3.25 7.28
CA GLN A 41 -10.14 -1.98 6.76
C GLN A 41 -8.88 -2.19 5.91
N LEU A 42 -7.95 -3.03 6.37
CA LEU A 42 -6.73 -3.35 5.62
C LEU A 42 -7.05 -4.05 4.29
N ILE A 43 -7.91 -5.07 4.31
CA ILE A 43 -8.30 -5.82 3.09
C ILE A 43 -8.95 -4.88 2.08
N ASN A 44 -9.93 -4.08 2.51
CA ASN A 44 -10.64 -3.16 1.63
C ASN A 44 -9.70 -2.08 1.06
N GLY A 45 -8.80 -1.56 1.89
CA GLY A 45 -7.79 -0.60 1.46
C GLY A 45 -6.82 -1.18 0.42
N LEU A 46 -6.28 -2.37 0.67
CA LEU A 46 -5.40 -3.06 -0.29
C LEU A 46 -6.12 -3.37 -1.61
N GLN A 47 -7.38 -3.80 -1.55
CA GLN A 47 -8.19 -4.08 -2.74
C GLN A 47 -8.44 -2.81 -3.56
N SER A 48 -8.84 -1.70 -2.92
CA SER A 48 -9.06 -0.42 -3.60
C SER A 48 -7.78 0.09 -4.25
N LEU A 49 -6.65 0.05 -3.53
CA LEU A 49 -5.35 0.46 -4.07
C LEU A 49 -4.89 -0.41 -5.26
N LYS A 50 -5.19 -1.72 -5.23
CA LYS A 50 -4.94 -2.64 -6.34
C LYS A 50 -5.79 -2.29 -7.57
N GLN A 51 -7.08 -2.01 -7.39
CA GLN A 51 -7.98 -1.60 -8.48
C GLN A 51 -7.54 -0.29 -9.14
N ARG A 52 -6.85 0.58 -8.38
CA ARG A 52 -6.26 1.84 -8.86
C ARG A 52 -4.85 1.69 -9.44
N TYR A 53 -4.32 0.47 -9.54
CA TYR A 53 -2.96 0.18 -10.03
C TYR A 53 -1.82 0.85 -9.23
N LEU A 54 -2.08 1.20 -7.96
CA LEU A 54 -1.08 1.79 -7.07
C LEU A 54 -0.24 0.73 -6.36
N LEU A 55 -0.74 -0.51 -6.32
CA LEU A 55 -0.03 -1.68 -5.81
C LEU A 55 0.24 -2.69 -6.91
N LYS A 56 1.39 -3.35 -6.79
CA LYS A 56 1.71 -4.60 -7.48
C LYS A 56 1.60 -5.75 -6.48
N THR A 57 1.05 -6.85 -6.94
CA THR A 57 1.01 -8.10 -6.18
C THR A 57 2.09 -9.03 -6.71
N VAL A 58 2.91 -9.57 -5.82
CA VAL A 58 3.87 -10.64 -6.15
C VAL A 58 3.35 -11.92 -5.51
N VAL A 59 3.13 -12.95 -6.33
CA VAL A 59 2.67 -14.25 -5.85
C VAL A 59 3.88 -15.17 -5.78
N GLN A 60 4.23 -15.60 -4.56
CA GLN A 60 5.21 -16.64 -4.28
C GLN A 60 4.52 -17.70 -3.39
N GLU A 61 5.16 -18.13 -2.30
CA GLU A 61 4.52 -18.94 -1.24
C GLU A 61 3.39 -18.18 -0.53
N LYS A 62 3.47 -16.84 -0.51
CA LYS A 62 2.45 -15.93 -0.01
C LYS A 62 2.19 -14.78 -0.98
N VAL A 63 1.04 -14.14 -0.80
CA VAL A 63 0.67 -12.92 -1.53
C VAL A 63 1.40 -11.74 -0.90
N LEU A 64 2.29 -11.10 -1.65
CA LEU A 64 3.04 -9.93 -1.24
C LEU A 64 2.58 -8.69 -2.00
N PHE A 65 2.69 -7.54 -1.34
CA PHE A 65 2.30 -6.24 -1.86
C PHE A 65 3.52 -5.33 -1.96
N ASN A 66 3.65 -4.65 -3.09
CA ASN A 66 4.63 -3.59 -3.27
C ASN A 66 3.94 -2.39 -3.92
N LEU A 67 4.43 -1.18 -3.66
CA LEU A 67 3.99 0.00 -4.40
C LEU A 67 4.41 -0.12 -5.87
N SER A 68 3.62 0.44 -6.78
CA SER A 68 4.09 0.64 -8.14
C SER A 68 5.32 1.57 -8.12
N ALA A 69 6.31 1.32 -8.97
CA ALA A 69 7.59 2.03 -8.93
C ALA A 69 7.40 3.56 -9.01
N VAL A 70 6.58 4.00 -9.96
CA VAL A 70 6.22 5.41 -10.17
C VAL A 70 5.56 6.01 -8.92
N PHE A 71 4.66 5.27 -8.27
CA PHE A 71 3.96 5.79 -7.09
C PHE A 71 4.86 5.81 -5.85
N LYS A 72 5.75 4.82 -5.70
CA LYS A 72 6.77 4.81 -4.64
C LYS A 72 7.69 6.01 -4.73
N GLU A 73 8.20 6.29 -5.93
CA GLU A 73 9.08 7.43 -6.20
C GLU A 73 8.37 8.76 -5.93
N TYR A 74 7.10 8.89 -6.35
CA TYR A 74 6.27 10.04 -6.01
C TYR A 74 6.09 10.24 -4.48
N LEU A 75 5.92 9.18 -3.70
CA LEU A 75 5.81 9.28 -2.23
C LEU A 75 7.14 9.66 -1.57
N GLN A 76 8.29 9.36 -2.18
CA GLN A 76 9.61 9.70 -1.67
C GLN A 76 10.01 11.15 -1.96
N MET A 77 9.42 11.77 -2.98
CA MET A 77 9.65 13.18 -3.35
C MET A 77 8.75 14.16 -2.59
N ARG A 78 7.86 13.67 -1.73
CA ARG A 78 6.94 14.46 -0.90
C ARG A 78 7.51 14.64 0.50
#